data_AF-A0A2D5P910-F1
#
_entry.id   AF-A0A2D5P910-F1
#
_cell.length_a   1.000
_cell.length_b   1.000
_cell.length_c   1.000
_cell.angle_alpha   90.00
_cell.angle_beta   90.00
_cell.angle_gamma   90.00
#
_symmetry.space_group_name_H-M   'P 1'
#
loop_
_entity.id
_entity.type
_entity.pdbx_description
1 polymer ?
#
loop_
_entity_poly.entity_id
_entity_poly.type
_entity_poly.pdbx_seq_one_letter_code
_entity_poly.pdbx_strand_id
1 'polypeptide(L)' 'MSEEKKIGRPKTLTDEEKADKRVVTYLNQNELDKIKEIAKSDERTQSYILRQAVQEFIKNK' A
#
# COMPACT_ATOMS: atom_id res chain seq x y z
N MET A 1 -24.41 2.76 43.09
CA MET A 1 -24.40 1.93 41.88
C MET A 1 -23.42 2.57 40.92
N SER A 2 -22.26 1.95 40.70
CA SER A 2 -21.18 2.54 39.91
C SER A 2 -21.23 1.97 38.50
N GLU A 3 -21.49 2.82 37.51
CA GLU A 3 -21.39 2.46 36.10
C GLU A 3 -19.90 2.29 35.73
N GLU A 4 -19.44 1.03 35.68
CA GLU A 4 -18.18 0.70 35.04
C GLU A 4 -18.29 0.99 33.54
N LYS A 5 -17.70 2.12 33.11
CA LYS A 5 -17.35 2.34 31.71
C LYS A 5 -16.41 1.22 31.28
N LYS A 6 -16.95 0.23 30.56
CA LYS A 6 -16.16 -0.74 29.80
C LYS A 6 -15.37 0.03 28.74
N ILE A 7 -14.17 0.45 29.10
CA ILE A 7 -13.16 0.92 28.17
C ILE A 7 -12.88 -0.27 27.26
N GLY A 8 -13.48 -0.27 26.07
CA GLY A 8 -13.26 -1.31 25.07
C GLY A 8 -11.77 -1.46 24.85
N ARG A 9 -11.26 -2.69 24.94
CA ARG A 9 -9.86 -2.99 24.60
C ARG A 9 -9.56 -2.37 23.22
N PRO A 10 -8.39 -1.77 23.00
CA PRO A 10 -8.01 -1.31 21.66
C PRO A 10 -8.17 -2.50 20.71
N LYS A 11 -9.04 -2.35 19.72
CA LYS A 11 -9.32 -3.40 18.75
C LYS A 11 -8.04 -3.60 17.94
N THR A 12 -7.35 -4.71 18.14
CA THR A 12 -6.23 -5.10 17.28
C THR A 12 -6.84 -5.41 15.91
N LEU A 13 -6.60 -4.55 14.93
CA LEU A 13 -7.08 -4.72 13.56
C LEU A 13 -6.59 -6.07 13.03
N THR A 14 -7.50 -6.92 12.55
CA THR A 14 -7.13 -8.16 11.87
C THR A 14 -6.40 -7.84 10.56
N ASP A 15 -5.63 -8.77 10.00
CA ASP A 15 -4.97 -8.53 8.69
C ASP A 15 -5.98 -8.30 7.54
N GLU A 16 -7.25 -8.71 7.73
CA GLU A 16 -8.41 -8.33 6.91
C GLU A 16 -8.88 -6.88 7.14
N GLU A 17 -8.82 -6.32 8.35
CA GLU A 17 -9.16 -4.91 8.59
C GLU A 17 -8.01 -3.95 8.19
N LYS A 18 -6.78 -4.46 8.10
CA LYS A 18 -5.68 -3.78 7.37
C LYS A 18 -5.83 -3.88 5.85
N ALA A 19 -6.76 -4.70 5.36
CA ALA A 19 -6.81 -5.07 3.95
C ALA A 19 -7.33 -3.93 3.06
N ASP A 20 -6.47 -3.64 2.09
CA ASP A 20 -6.80 -3.18 0.75
C ASP A 20 -7.30 -1.74 0.58
N LYS A 21 -6.54 -0.79 1.13
CA LYS A 21 -6.53 0.56 0.56
C LYS A 21 -5.95 0.51 -0.86
N ARG A 22 -6.85 0.34 -1.84
CA ARG A 22 -6.50 0.42 -3.26
C ARG A 22 -6.20 1.86 -3.64
N VAL A 23 -5.11 2.05 -4.37
CA VAL A 23 -4.75 3.34 -4.93
C VAL A 23 -4.90 3.22 -6.44
N VAL A 24 -5.69 4.13 -7.02
CA VAL A 24 -5.78 4.30 -8.47
C VAL A 24 -4.76 5.34 -8.87
N THR A 25 -3.85 4.97 -9.76
CA THR A 25 -2.83 5.87 -10.30
C THR A 25 -3.05 6.06 -11.78
N TYR A 26 -3.05 7.31 -12.23
CA TYR A 26 -3.09 7.65 -13.65
C TYR A 26 -1.66 7.86 -14.14
N LEU A 27 -1.29 7.10 -15.15
CA LEU A 27 0.03 7.14 -15.78
C LEU A 27 -0.17 7.30 -17.27
N ASN A 28 0.72 8.03 -17.93
CA ASN A 28 0.73 8.04 -19.39
C ASN A 28 1.25 6.69 -19.93
N GLN A 29 1.02 6.44 -21.22
CA GLN A 29 1.36 5.15 -21.84
C GLN A 29 2.85 4.81 -21.71
N ASN A 30 3.73 5.80 -21.90
CA ASN A 30 5.18 5.63 -21.80
C ASN A 30 5.63 5.26 -20.37
N GLU A 31 5.05 5.89 -19.34
CA GLU A 31 5.30 5.55 -17.94
C GLU A 31 4.83 4.13 -17.60
N LEU A 32 3.63 3.76 -18.06
CA LEU A 32 3.08 2.42 -17.85
C LEU A 32 3.94 1.35 -18.51
N ASP A 33 4.44 1.59 -19.73
CA ASP A 33 5.27 0.64 -20.45
C ASP A 33 6.63 0.44 -19.78
N LYS A 34 7.26 1.51 -19.27
CA LYS A 34 8.48 1.39 -18.46
C LYS A 34 8.25 0.55 -17.20
N ILE A 35 7.14 0.77 -16.50
CA ILE A 35 6.81 -0.02 -15.29
C ILE A 35 6.60 -1.49 -15.64
N LYS A 36 5.98 -1.79 -16.80
CA LYS A 36 5.84 -3.17 -17.30
C LYS A 36 7.17 -3.81 -17.59
N GLU A 37 8.08 -3.11 -18.25
CA GLU A 37 9.41 -3.63 -18.58
C GLU A 37 10.21 -3.94 -17.32
N ILE A 38 10.23 -3.04 -16.34
CA ILE A 38 10.90 -3.25 -15.04
C ILE A 38 10.26 -4.43 -14.30
N ALA A 39 8.93 -4.46 -14.22
CA ALA A 39 8.21 -5.55 -13.56
C ALA A 39 8.54 -6.92 -14.18
N LYS A 40 8.68 -6.98 -15.51
CA LYS A 40 9.08 -8.19 -16.23
C LYS A 40 10.53 -8.57 -15.96
N SER A 41 11.45 -7.59 -15.96
CA SER A 41 12.87 -7.79 -15.67
C SER A 41 13.10 -8.34 -14.26
N ASP A 42 12.36 -7.84 -13.28
CA ASP A 42 12.54 -8.17 -11.87
C ASP A 42 11.68 -9.35 -11.40
N GLU A 43 10.88 -9.95 -12.29
CA GLU A 43 9.89 -10.99 -11.98
C GLU A 43 8.93 -10.57 -10.85
N ARG A 44 8.50 -9.30 -10.86
CA ARG A 44 7.59 -8.70 -9.88
C ARG A 44 6.32 -8.16 -10.52
N THR A 45 5.35 -7.78 -9.68
CA THR A 45 4.13 -7.11 -10.15
C THR A 45 4.37 -5.61 -10.35
N GLN A 46 3.64 -4.98 -11.27
CA GLN A 46 3.66 -3.53 -11.48
C GLN A 46 3.36 -2.77 -10.17
N SER A 47 2.41 -3.28 -9.37
CA SER A 47 2.06 -2.72 -8.06
C SER A 47 3.22 -2.76 -7.07
N TYR A 48 4.06 -3.79 -7.11
CA TYR A 48 5.26 -3.89 -6.28
C TYR A 48 6.29 -2.84 -6.70
N ILE A 49 6.57 -2.72 -8.00
CA ILE A 49 7.50 -1.72 -8.55
C ILE A 49 7.05 -0.31 -8.17
N LEU A 50 5.77 0.03 -8.37
CA LEU A 50 5.21 1.33 -7.99
C LEU A 50 5.33 1.58 -6.48
N ARG A 51 5.05 0.57 -5.66
CA ARG A 51 5.18 0.69 -4.20
C ARG A 51 6.63 0.94 -3.78
N GLN A 52 7.59 0.25 -4.37
CA GLN A 52 9.01 0.48 -4.09
C GLN A 52 9.44 1.88 -4.47
N ALA A 53 9.11 2.34 -5.69
CA ALA A 53 9.46 3.68 -6.15
C ALA A 53 8.92 4.78 -5.22
N VAL A 54 7.67 4.64 -4.76
CA VAL A 54 7.06 5.57 -3.79
C VAL A 54 7.80 5.51 -2.44
N GLN A 55 8.16 4.33 -1.95
CA GLN A 55 8.91 4.20 -0.70
C GLN A 55 10.30 4.83 -0.79
N GLU A 56 11.02 4.65 -1.89
CA GLU A 56 12.32 5.28 -2.12
C GLU A 56 12.21 6.80 -2.22
N PHE A 57 11.19 7.30 -2.93
CA PHE A 57 10.93 8.74 -2.98
C PHE A 57 10.67 9.35 -1.60
N ILE A 58 9.91 8.65 -0.74
CA ILE A 58 9.65 9.10 0.63
C ILE A 58 10.93 9.09 1.48
N LYS A 59 11.80 8.09 1.32
CA LYS A 59 13.06 7.97 2.08
C LYS A 59 14.11 9.02 1.69
N ASN A 60 14.09 9.48 0.44
CA ASN A 60 15.04 10.46 -0.10
C ASN A 60 14.56 11.91 0.04
N LYS A 61 13.48 12.16 0.80
CA LYS A 61 12.99 13.47 1.18
C LYS A 61 13.31 13.77 2.64
#